data_AF-A0A4R6TPA2-F1
#
_entry.id   AF-A0A4R6TPA2-F1
#
_cell.length_a   1.000
_cell.length_b   1.000
_cell.length_c   1.000
_cell.angle_alpha   90.00
_cell.angle_beta   90.00
_cell.angle_gamma   90.00
#
_symmetry.space_group_name_H-M   'P 1'
#
loop_
_entity.id
_entity.type
_entity.pdbx_description
1 polymer ?
#
loop_
_entity_poly.entity_id
_entity_poly.type
_entity_poly.pdbx_seq_one_letter_code
_entity_poly.pdbx_strand_id
1 'polypeptide(L)'
;MENVFRYYEFSDFFVDNSGVFQKNEICFSELNEQHFLIFERKNQDTNPVYSLYVSKYNSKKEIGKKPPEILELLVEDYDKSIPEHRIVLRKYLY
;
A
#
# COMPACT_ATOMS: atom_id res chain seq x y z
N MET A 1 -3.36 -4.98 -12.20
CA MET A 1 -2.88 -5.00 -10.80
C MET A 1 -3.73 -5.90 -9.90
N GLU A 2 -5.03 -6.09 -10.16
CA GLU A 2 -5.94 -6.92 -9.33
C GLU A 2 -5.41 -8.30 -8.90
N ASN A 3 -4.76 -9.05 -9.79
CA ASN A 3 -4.22 -10.37 -9.43
C ASN A 3 -3.14 -10.29 -8.34
N VAL A 4 -2.36 -9.21 -8.30
CA VAL A 4 -1.33 -8.99 -7.27
C VAL A 4 -2.01 -8.71 -5.92
N PHE A 5 -3.00 -7.83 -5.90
CA PHE A 5 -3.72 -7.48 -4.68
C PHE A 5 -4.47 -8.67 -4.08
N ARG A 6 -5.16 -9.46 -4.91
CA ARG A 6 -5.85 -10.68 -4.44
C ARG A 6 -4.88 -11.74 -3.94
N TYR A 7 -3.76 -11.94 -4.63
CA TYR A 7 -2.77 -12.95 -4.25
C TYR A 7 -2.11 -12.65 -2.90
N TYR A 8 -1.88 -11.38 -2.60
CA TYR A 8 -1.25 -10.91 -1.36
C TYR A 8 -2.24 -10.36 -0.32
N GLU A 9 -3.52 -10.72 -0.46
CA GLU A 9 -4.59 -10.40 0.50
C GLU A 9 -4.71 -8.91 0.86
N PHE A 10 -4.52 -8.03 -0.13
CA PHE A 10 -4.79 -6.60 0.04
C PHE A 10 -6.29 -6.35 0.19
N SER A 11 -6.63 -5.38 1.04
CA SER A 11 -7.98 -4.86 1.21
C SER A 11 -8.53 -4.26 -0.09
N ASP A 12 -9.83 -4.00 -0.11
CA ASP A 12 -10.40 -3.09 -1.11
C ASP A 12 -9.78 -1.69 -1.00
N PHE A 13 -9.82 -0.95 -2.10
CA PHE A 13 -9.38 0.45 -2.12
C PHE A 13 -10.40 1.35 -1.41
N PHE A 14 -9.90 2.25 -0.59
CA PHE A 14 -10.70 3.29 0.08
C PHE A 14 -9.94 4.60 0.15
N VAL A 15 -10.66 5.71 0.26
CA VAL A 15 -10.07 7.06 0.30
C VAL A 15 -9.31 7.26 1.61
N ASP A 16 -8.05 7.72 1.49
CA ASP A 16 -7.29 8.18 2.65
C ASP A 16 -7.84 9.48 3.21
N ASN A 17 -8.12 9.49 4.51
CA ASN A 17 -8.50 10.67 5.28
C ASN A 17 -7.46 11.01 6.37
N SER A 18 -6.32 10.32 6.42
CA SER A 18 -5.23 10.63 7.36
C SER A 18 -4.46 11.90 7.01
N GLY A 19 -4.53 12.32 5.74
CA GLY A 19 -3.77 13.45 5.20
C GLY A 19 -2.39 13.09 4.69
N VAL A 20 -2.00 11.81 4.76
CA VAL A 20 -0.68 11.31 4.36
C VAL A 20 -0.61 11.05 2.87
N PHE A 21 -1.64 10.45 2.30
CA PHE A 21 -1.69 10.03 0.90
C PHE A 21 -2.48 11.02 0.04
N GLN A 22 -2.48 12.31 0.40
CA GLN A 22 -3.11 13.39 -0.37
C GLN A 22 -4.58 13.15 -0.79
N LYS A 23 -5.36 12.40 0.02
CA LYS A 23 -6.73 11.95 -0.31
C LYS A 23 -6.83 11.00 -1.51
N ASN A 24 -5.72 10.41 -1.92
CA ASN A 24 -5.71 9.29 -2.84
C ASN A 24 -6.34 8.06 -2.19
N GLU A 25 -6.73 7.10 -3.02
CA GLU A 25 -7.19 5.83 -2.49
C GLU A 25 -6.02 4.94 -2.14
N ILE A 26 -6.18 4.21 -1.05
CA ILE A 26 -5.20 3.27 -0.55
C ILE A 26 -5.85 1.90 -0.35
N CYS A 27 -5.04 0.85 -0.47
CA CYS A 27 -5.36 -0.46 0.08
C CYS A 27 -4.18 -0.98 0.89
N PHE A 28 -4.43 -1.91 1.80
CA PHE A 28 -3.37 -2.43 2.67
C PHE A 28 -3.41 -3.94 2.81
N SER A 29 -2.28 -4.53 3.17
CA SER A 29 -2.15 -5.92 3.59
C SER A 29 -1.41 -5.97 4.93
N GLU A 30 -1.81 -6.90 5.81
CA GLU A 30 -1.27 -7.03 7.16
C GLU A 30 0.01 -7.87 7.12
N LEU A 31 1.14 -7.33 7.58
CA LEU A 31 2.38 -8.10 7.78
C LEU A 31 2.42 -8.73 9.18
N ASN A 32 1.95 -7.97 10.17
CA ASN A 32 1.74 -8.41 11.54
C ASN A 32 0.74 -7.43 12.23
N GLU A 33 0.60 -7.52 13.55
CA GLU A 33 -0.36 -6.69 14.31
C GLU A 33 -0.16 -5.18 14.16
N GLN A 34 1.07 -4.73 13.88
CA GLN A 34 1.43 -3.31 13.83
C GLN A 34 2.02 -2.85 12.49
N HIS A 35 2.43 -3.77 11.62
CA HIS A 35 3.07 -3.44 10.33
C HIS A 35 2.18 -3.82 9.16
N PHE A 36 2.11 -2.92 8.19
CA PHE A 36 1.22 -3.04 7.04
C PHE A 36 1.93 -2.59 5.77
N LEU A 37 1.72 -3.32 4.69
CA LEU A 37 2.03 -2.83 3.35
C LEU A 37 0.85 -2.00 2.86
N ILE A 38 1.14 -0.84 2.26
CA ILE A 38 0.12 0.06 1.72
C ILE A 38 0.43 0.32 0.25
N PHE A 39 -0.56 0.13 -0.60
CA PHE A 39 -0.54 0.66 -1.95
C PHE A 39 -1.36 1.94 -2.00
N GLU A 40 -0.74 3.01 -2.47
CA GLU A 40 -1.41 4.25 -2.85
C GLU A 40 -1.69 4.24 -4.34
N ARG A 41 -2.95 4.51 -4.74
CA ARG A 41 -3.36 4.69 -6.12
C ARG A 41 -3.37 6.16 -6.49
N LYS A 42 -2.37 6.59 -7.27
CA LYS A 42 -2.27 7.93 -7.86
C LYS A 42 -2.88 7.95 -9.25
N ASN A 43 -3.41 9.10 -9.68
CA ASN A 43 -4.01 9.33 -11.00
C ASN A 43 -5.17 8.39 -11.36
N GLN A 44 -6.36 8.67 -10.80
CA GLN A 44 -7.55 7.82 -10.93
C GLN A 44 -8.16 7.76 -12.36
N ASP A 45 -7.82 8.70 -13.26
CA ASP A 45 -8.61 8.90 -14.49
C ASP A 45 -8.33 7.92 -15.65
N THR A 46 -7.07 7.58 -15.96
CA THR A 46 -6.75 6.82 -17.20
C THR A 46 -5.71 5.74 -17.04
N ASN A 47 -4.67 5.95 -16.24
CA ASN A 47 -3.65 4.95 -15.92
C ASN A 47 -3.23 5.10 -14.46
N PRO A 48 -3.88 4.37 -13.54
CA PRO A 48 -3.55 4.47 -12.13
C PRO A 48 -2.13 3.98 -11.91
N VAL A 49 -1.34 4.83 -11.26
CA VAL A 49 0.03 4.54 -10.87
C VAL A 49 0.02 4.20 -9.39
N TYR A 50 0.77 3.16 -9.02
CA TYR A 50 0.73 2.62 -7.67
C TYR A 50 2.08 2.85 -6.98
N SER A 51 2.08 3.39 -5.78
CA SER A 51 3.28 3.46 -4.93
C SER A 51 3.11 2.49 -3.76
N LEU A 52 4.15 1.71 -3.47
CA LEU A 52 4.17 0.72 -2.39
C LEU A 52 4.93 1.28 -1.19
N TYR A 53 4.32 1.19 -0.03
CA TYR A 53 4.87 1.63 1.24
C TYR A 53 4.88 0.48 2.24
N VAL A 54 5.80 0.53 3.19
CA VAL A 54 5.69 -0.16 4.47
C VAL A 54 5.34 0.88 5.53
N SER A 55 4.44 0.51 6.43
CA SER A 55 3.93 1.41 7.46
C SER A 55 3.80 0.71 8.80
N LYS A 56 3.87 1.50 9.87
CA LYS A 56 3.56 1.06 11.23
C LYS A 56 2.39 1.85 11.80
N TYR A 57 1.40 1.13 12.31
CA TYR A 57 0.25 1.68 13.04
C TYR A 57 0.05 0.93 14.35
N ASN A 58 -0.60 1.56 15.34
CA ASN A 58 -0.98 0.85 16.56
C ASN A 58 -2.10 -0.16 16.32
N SER A 59 -2.93 0.09 15.31
CA SER A 59 -4.00 -0.81 14.90
C SER A 59 -4.39 -0.56 13.45
N LYS A 60 -4.78 -1.62 12.73
CA LYS A 60 -5.33 -1.52 11.37
C LYS A 60 -6.51 -0.56 11.22
N LYS A 61 -7.26 -0.32 12.30
CA LYS A 61 -8.41 0.62 12.31
C LYS A 61 -8.01 2.07 12.09
N GLU A 62 -6.73 2.39 12.27
CA GLU A 62 -6.17 3.74 12.11
C GLU A 62 -5.73 4.03 10.67
N ILE A 63 -5.52 2.99 9.86
CA ILE A 63 -5.10 3.12 8.45
C ILE A 63 -6.13 3.95 7.70
N GLY A 64 -5.64 4.99 7.01
CA GLY A 64 -6.47 5.95 6.29
C GLY A 64 -7.30 6.90 7.15
N LYS A 65 -7.11 6.92 8.47
CA LYS A 65 -7.78 7.86 9.39
C LYS A 65 -6.80 8.70 10.20
N LYS A 66 -5.67 8.12 10.57
CA LYS A 66 -4.58 8.78 11.28
C LYS A 66 -3.28 8.60 10.50
N PRO A 67 -2.30 9.50 10.66
CA PRO A 67 -0.97 9.27 10.14
C PRO A 67 -0.32 8.05 10.83
N PRO A 68 0.50 7.26 10.10
CA PRO A 68 1.25 6.16 10.68
C PRO A 68 2.34 6.68 11.63
N GLU A 69 2.82 5.80 12.52
CA GLU A 69 4.01 6.05 13.32
C GLU A 69 5.28 6.06 12.46
N ILE A 70 5.33 5.14 11.48
CA ILE A 70 6.43 4.98 10.54
C ILE A 70 5.82 4.81 9.15
N LEU A 71 6.36 5.51 8.16
CA LEU A 71 6.03 5.32 6.76
C LEU A 71 7.31 5.38 5.94
N GLU A 72 7.57 4.33 5.16
CA GLU A 72 8.71 4.24 4.26
C GLU A 72 8.23 3.83 2.87
N LEU A 73 8.67 4.57 1.87
CA LEU A 73 8.41 4.26 0.46
C LEU A 73 9.34 3.12 0.04
N LEU A 74 8.74 2.01 -0.39
CA LEU A 74 9.49 0.85 -0.89
C LEU A 74 9.70 0.90 -2.39
N VAL A 75 8.66 1.26 -3.14
CA VAL A 75 8.67 1.33 -4.60
C VAL A 75 7.75 2.45 -5.06
N GLU A 76 8.30 3.41 -5.80
CA GLU A 76 7.52 4.36 -6.58
C GLU A 76 7.14 3.75 -7.93
N ASP A 77 5.97 4.12 -8.45
CA ASP A 77 5.47 3.67 -9.76
C ASP A 77 5.60 2.16 -9.99
N TYR A 78 5.07 1.39 -9.03
CA TYR A 78 5.09 -0.06 -9.00
C TYR A 78 4.55 -0.65 -10.31
N ASP A 79 5.45 -1.19 -11.11
CA ASP A 79 5.15 -2.08 -12.23
C ASP A 79 5.41 -3.56 -11.88
N LYS A 80 4.35 -4.38 -11.94
CA LYS A 80 4.42 -5.83 -11.75
C LYS A 80 5.30 -6.55 -12.77
N SER A 81 5.60 -5.93 -13.91
CA SER A 81 6.41 -6.49 -15.00
C SER A 81 7.90 -6.44 -14.65
N ILE A 82 8.31 -5.50 -13.78
CA ILE A 82 9.67 -5.33 -13.29
C ILE A 82 9.96 -6.36 -12.17
N PRO A 83 10.97 -7.24 -12.35
CA PRO A 83 11.34 -8.25 -11.35
C PRO A 83 11.67 -7.68 -9.97
N GLU A 84 12.40 -6.57 -9.92
CA GLU A 84 12.86 -5.89 -8.71
C GLU A 84 11.68 -5.49 -7.83
N HIS A 85 10.62 -4.95 -8.45
CA HIS A 85 9.39 -4.57 -7.75
C HIS A 85 8.70 -5.80 -7.14
N ARG A 86 8.64 -6.91 -7.87
CA ARG A 86 8.07 -8.16 -7.35
C ARG A 86 8.90 -8.75 -6.20
N ILE A 87 10.22 -8.60 -6.24
CA ILE A 87 11.12 -9.08 -5.18
C ILE A 87 10.87 -8.33 -3.88
N VAL A 88 10.59 -7.02 -3.94
CA VAL A 88 10.27 -6.22 -2.76
C VAL A 88 9.05 -6.78 -2.03
N LEU A 89 7.92 -7.01 -2.72
CA LEU A 89 6.73 -7.62 -2.10
C LEU A 89 7.05 -8.96 -1.44
N ARG A 90 7.85 -9.80 -2.10
CA ARG A 90 8.22 -11.12 -1.57
C ARG A 90 9.04 -11.03 -0.29
N LYS A 91 9.93 -10.04 -0.15
CA LYS A 91 10.75 -9.86 1.06
C LYS A 91 9.95 -9.52 2.32
N TYR A 92 8.77 -8.93 2.16
CA TYR A 92 7.93 -8.52 3.28
C TYR A 92 6.84 -9.55 3.60
N LEU A 93 6.41 -10.35 2.63
CA LEU A 93 5.32 -11.32 2.76
C LEU A 93 5.77 -12.78 2.92
N TYR A 94 7.07 -13.08 2.75
CA TYR A 94 7.69 -14.40 2.92
C TYR A 94 9.06 -14.28 3.58
#